data_AF-A0A1Z5RM97-F1
#
_entry.id   AF-A0A1Z5RM97-F1
#
_cell.length_a   1.000
_cell.length_b   1.000
_cell.length_c   1.000
_cell.angle_alpha   90.00
_cell.angle_beta   90.00
_cell.angle_gamma   90.00
#
_symmetry.space_group_name_H-M   'P 1'
#
loop_
_entity.id
_entity.type
_entity.pdbx_description
1 polymer ?
#
loop_
_entity_poly.entity_id
_entity_poly.type
_entity_poly.pdbx_seq_one_letter_code
_entity_poly.pdbx_strand_id
1 'polypeptide(L)'
;MAIVSVLGRKKSTAKETVVPDPDYRLPIAILGIASAFAYADNLLAAAPVGLLGLLLLFQTTRVRFVFDNEALEVKVGDQLQESGENVFVGGKNRWKYSTFVNWELWWPQFPILVYFKETQTKPEGQIHFFPVIFNGRQLYDVMVERAGPSKTSGPK
;
A
#
# COMPACT_ATOMS: atom_id res chain seq x y z
N MET A 1 24.81 33.35 38.46
CA MET A 1 23.61 33.19 37.61
C MET A 1 24.05 32.97 36.18
N ALA A 2 24.04 31.73 35.69
CA ALA A 2 24.07 31.42 34.27
C ALA A 2 23.48 30.00 34.10
N ILE A 3 22.18 29.93 33.81
CA ILE A 3 21.49 28.69 33.49
C ILE A 3 21.79 28.41 32.01
N VAL A 4 22.71 27.49 31.73
CA VAL A 4 22.93 27.01 30.37
C VAL A 4 21.87 25.95 30.09
N SER A 5 20.83 26.36 29.37
CA SER A 5 19.78 25.46 28.88
C SER A 5 20.36 24.53 27.82
N VAL A 6 20.64 23.28 28.22
CA VAL A 6 20.94 22.18 27.29
C VAL A 6 19.61 21.59 26.82
N LEU A 7 18.96 22.28 25.88
CA LEU A 7 17.90 21.69 25.07
C LEU A 7 18.54 20.75 24.06
N GLY A 8 18.75 19.51 24.48
CA GLY A 8 19.08 18.42 23.58
C GLY A 8 17.99 18.27 22.53
N ARG A 9 18.24 18.75 21.31
CA ARG A 9 17.49 18.31 20.13
C ARG A 9 17.63 16.80 20.06
N LYS A 10 16.58 16.06 20.39
CA LYS A 10 16.42 14.67 19.95
C LYS A 10 16.48 14.70 18.43
N LYS A 11 17.65 14.41 17.85
CA LYS A 11 17.71 13.95 16.47
C LYS A 11 16.92 12.65 16.46
N SER A 12 15.70 12.71 15.98
CA SER A 12 15.00 11.55 15.46
C SER A 12 16.01 10.80 14.58
N THR A 13 16.40 9.60 14.98
CA THR A 13 17.17 8.71 14.12
C THR A 13 16.30 8.46 12.89
N ALA A 14 16.61 9.14 11.78
CA ALA A 14 15.93 8.94 10.52
C ALA A 14 16.05 7.46 10.14
N LYS A 15 14.93 6.73 10.20
CA LYS A 15 14.86 5.36 9.71
C LYS A 15 14.95 5.39 8.18
N GLU A 16 15.45 4.31 7.62
CA GLU A 16 15.54 4.15 6.17
C GLU A 16 14.15 4.11 5.53
N THR A 17 14.04 4.66 4.32
CA THR A 17 12.83 4.57 3.50
C THR A 17 12.71 3.15 2.96
N VAL A 18 11.57 2.52 3.18
CA VAL A 18 11.30 1.14 2.73
C VAL A 18 10.32 1.17 1.57
N VAL A 19 10.63 0.41 0.51
CA VAL A 19 9.76 0.24 -0.65
C VAL A 19 9.59 -1.27 -0.86
N PRO A 20 8.40 -1.85 -0.61
CA PRO A 20 8.18 -3.26 -0.89
C PRO A 20 8.37 -3.60 -2.36
N ASP A 21 9.01 -4.73 -2.63
CA ASP A 21 9.27 -5.24 -3.97
C ASP A 21 7.96 -5.54 -4.72
N PRO A 22 7.89 -5.37 -6.05
CA PRO A 22 6.72 -5.77 -6.81
C PRO A 22 6.45 -7.30 -6.70
N ASP A 23 5.18 -7.69 -6.65
CA ASP A 23 4.75 -9.10 -6.60
C ASP A 23 3.74 -9.41 -7.70
N TYR A 24 4.17 -10.25 -8.64
CA TYR A 24 3.41 -10.60 -9.84
C TYR A 24 2.49 -11.81 -9.65
N ARG A 25 2.49 -12.46 -8.47
CA ARG A 25 1.71 -13.68 -8.25
C ARG A 25 0.22 -13.45 -8.43
N LEU A 26 -0.31 -12.35 -7.89
CA LEU A 26 -1.72 -12.00 -8.02
C LEU A 26 -2.16 -11.77 -9.48
N PRO A 27 -1.51 -10.88 -10.26
CA PRO A 27 -1.91 -10.70 -11.66
C PRO A 27 -1.72 -11.96 -12.51
N ILE A 28 -0.65 -12.73 -12.29
CA ILE A 28 -0.43 -14.00 -13.00
C ILE A 28 -1.53 -15.01 -12.69
N ALA A 29 -1.94 -15.14 -11.42
CA ALA A 29 -3.02 -16.04 -11.04
C ALA A 29 -4.34 -15.66 -11.71
N ILE A 30 -4.68 -14.36 -11.74
CA ILE A 30 -5.89 -13.86 -12.41
C ILE A 30 -5.84 -14.12 -13.92
N LEU A 31 -4.68 -13.92 -14.56
CA LEU A 31 -4.51 -14.27 -15.98
C LEU A 31 -4.66 -15.77 -16.23
N GLY A 32 -4.14 -16.63 -15.34
CA GLY A 32 -4.34 -18.07 -15.40
C GLY A 32 -5.82 -18.47 -15.34
N ILE A 33 -6.60 -17.82 -14.47
CA ILE A 33 -8.05 -18.00 -14.39
C ILE A 33 -8.73 -17.56 -15.69
N ALA A 34 -8.34 -16.41 -16.25
CA ALA A 34 -8.87 -15.93 -17.52
C ALA A 34 -8.57 -16.92 -18.67
N SER A 35 -7.35 -17.46 -18.73
CA SER A 35 -6.96 -18.47 -19.71
C SER A 35 -7.77 -19.76 -19.55
N ALA A 36 -8.08 -20.19 -18.32
CA ALA A 36 -8.94 -21.34 -18.07
C ALA A 36 -10.38 -21.11 -18.56
N PHE A 37 -10.95 -19.90 -18.35
CA PHE A 37 -12.26 -19.56 -18.91
C PHE A 37 -12.26 -19.53 -20.44
N ALA A 38 -11.21 -18.98 -21.06
CA ALA A 38 -11.08 -18.97 -22.50
C ALA A 38 -10.96 -20.38 -23.09
N TYR A 39 -10.22 -21.27 -22.43
CA TYR A 39 -10.10 -22.67 -22.81
C TYR A 39 -11.45 -23.43 -22.72
N ALA A 40 -12.32 -23.02 -21.81
CA ALA A 40 -13.68 -23.56 -21.65
C ALA A 40 -14.73 -22.86 -22.55
N ASP A 41 -14.30 -22.14 -23.59
CA ASP A 41 -15.16 -21.34 -24.49
C ASP A 41 -16.05 -20.29 -23.78
N ASN A 42 -15.73 -19.95 -22.53
CA ASN A 42 -16.46 -18.93 -21.77
C ASN A 42 -15.78 -17.56 -21.92
N LEU A 43 -15.84 -17.02 -23.15
CA LEU A 43 -15.24 -15.72 -23.46
C LEU A 43 -15.86 -14.56 -22.67
N LEU A 44 -17.15 -14.67 -22.31
CA LEU A 44 -17.85 -13.65 -21.53
C LEU A 44 -17.24 -13.48 -20.13
N ALA A 45 -16.81 -14.57 -19.50
CA ALA A 45 -16.08 -14.54 -18.23
C ALA A 45 -14.58 -14.25 -18.44
N ALA A 46 -13.97 -14.82 -19.48
CA ALA A 46 -12.55 -14.67 -19.75
C ALA A 46 -12.16 -13.21 -20.00
N ALA A 47 -12.97 -12.45 -20.73
CA ALA A 47 -12.66 -11.07 -21.11
C ALA A 47 -12.48 -10.13 -19.90
N PRO A 48 -13.46 -9.94 -18.99
CA PRO A 48 -13.29 -9.04 -17.85
C PRO A 48 -12.19 -9.51 -16.87
N VAL A 49 -12.06 -10.82 -16.65
CA VAL A 49 -11.02 -11.38 -15.77
C VAL A 49 -9.63 -11.17 -16.37
N GLY A 50 -9.46 -11.39 -17.68
CA GLY A 50 -8.22 -11.15 -18.40
C GLY A 50 -7.82 -9.68 -18.38
N LEU A 51 -8.78 -8.78 -18.63
CA LEU A 51 -8.54 -7.33 -18.55
C LEU A 51 -8.10 -6.90 -17.15
N LEU A 52 -8.71 -7.44 -16.08
CA LEU A 52 -8.29 -7.19 -14.72
C LEU A 52 -6.85 -7.70 -14.46
N GLY A 53 -6.54 -8.91 -14.91
CA GLY A 53 -5.20 -9.49 -14.79
C GLY A 53 -4.13 -8.65 -15.48
N LEU A 54 -4.39 -8.21 -16.72
CA LEU A 54 -3.50 -7.33 -17.49
C LEU A 54 -3.34 -5.96 -16.83
N LEU A 55 -4.44 -5.38 -16.34
CA LEU A 55 -4.41 -4.12 -15.60
C LEU A 55 -3.52 -4.25 -14.37
N LEU A 56 -3.73 -5.27 -13.54
CA LEU A 56 -2.93 -5.48 -12.32
C LEU A 56 -1.47 -5.79 -12.65
N LEU A 57 -1.19 -6.52 -13.73
CA LEU A 57 0.17 -6.77 -14.20
C LEU A 57 0.88 -5.45 -14.52
N PHE A 58 0.20 -4.56 -15.23
CA PHE A 58 0.72 -3.23 -15.58
C PHE A 58 0.81 -2.29 -14.38
N GLN A 59 -0.07 -2.42 -13.39
CA GLN A 59 0.03 -1.66 -12.14
C GLN A 59 1.20 -2.15 -11.28
N THR A 60 1.48 -3.46 -11.27
CA THR A 60 2.60 -4.06 -10.52
C THR A 60 3.95 -3.46 -10.93
N THR A 61 4.12 -3.10 -12.20
CA THR A 61 5.36 -2.48 -12.67
C THR A 61 5.49 -1.01 -12.29
N ARG A 62 4.37 -0.29 -12.06
CA ARG A 62 4.36 1.18 -11.95
C ARG A 62 4.02 1.72 -10.56
N VAL A 63 3.24 1.01 -9.76
CA VAL A 63 2.80 1.47 -8.43
C VAL A 63 3.82 1.06 -7.38
N ARG A 64 4.20 1.99 -6.51
CA ARG A 64 5.09 1.72 -5.37
C ARG A 64 4.50 2.33 -4.11
N PHE A 65 4.50 1.53 -3.05
CA PHE A 65 4.29 2.03 -1.70
C PHE A 65 5.63 2.42 -1.11
N VAL A 66 5.75 3.66 -0.67
CA VAL A 66 6.98 4.23 -0.13
C VAL A 66 6.73 4.60 1.32
N PHE A 67 7.44 3.93 2.22
CA PHE A 67 7.33 4.11 3.64
C PHE A 67 8.53 4.89 4.15
N ASP A 68 8.33 6.15 4.51
CA ASP A 68 9.38 6.92 5.15
C ASP A 68 9.19 6.97 6.66
N ASN A 69 9.82 7.96 7.31
CA ASN A 69 9.80 8.13 8.76
C ASN A 69 8.44 8.48 9.34
N GLU A 70 7.57 9.13 8.56
CA GLU A 70 6.34 9.74 9.09
C GLU A 70 5.09 9.36 8.32
N ALA A 71 5.21 8.92 7.06
CA ALA A 71 4.07 8.64 6.20
C ALA A 71 4.26 7.48 5.23
N LEU A 72 3.12 6.88 4.87
CA LEU A 72 2.96 6.05 3.68
C LEU A 72 2.65 6.96 2.49
N GLU A 73 3.42 6.83 1.43
CA GLU A 73 3.19 7.50 0.15
C GLU A 73 3.00 6.50 -0.99
N VAL A 74 2.02 6.75 -1.86
CA VAL A 74 1.77 5.92 -3.05
C VAL A 74 2.25 6.66 -4.30
N LYS A 75 3.31 6.12 -4.91
CA LYS A 75 3.93 6.67 -6.13
C LYS A 75 3.55 5.84 -7.35
N VAL A 76 3.40 6.48 -8.51
CA VAL A 76 3.08 5.81 -9.78
C VAL A 76 4.01 6.32 -10.88
N GLY A 77 4.70 5.40 -11.57
CA GLY A 77 5.59 5.72 -12.69
C GLY A 77 6.85 6.48 -12.25
N ASP A 78 7.32 7.40 -13.09
CA ASP A 78 8.57 8.16 -12.87
C ASP A 78 8.44 9.28 -11.81
N GLN A 79 7.30 9.38 -11.11
CA GLN A 79 7.08 10.32 -10.00
C GLN A 79 7.83 9.91 -8.72
N LEU A 80 9.12 9.59 -8.84
CA LEU A 80 9.99 9.34 -7.70
C LEU A 80 10.26 10.61 -6.86
N GLN A 81 9.92 11.81 -7.36
CA GLN A 81 10.26 13.08 -6.71
C GLN A 81 9.13 13.72 -5.88
N GLU A 82 7.88 13.81 -6.37
CA GLU A 82 6.73 14.30 -5.58
C GLU A 82 5.41 13.69 -6.07
N SER A 83 4.63 13.08 -5.17
CA SER A 83 3.26 12.67 -5.49
C SER A 83 2.38 13.92 -5.63
N GLY A 84 1.84 14.17 -6.83
CA GLY A 84 0.87 15.23 -7.08
C GLY A 84 -0.44 15.04 -6.31
N GLU A 85 -1.35 16.01 -6.47
CA GLU A 85 -2.71 15.94 -5.93
C GLU A 85 -3.50 14.80 -6.61
N ASN A 86 -4.09 13.91 -5.82
CA ASN A 86 -4.82 12.76 -6.35
C ASN A 86 -6.26 13.14 -6.67
N VAL A 87 -6.51 13.29 -7.96
CA VAL A 87 -7.85 13.54 -8.53
C VAL A 87 -8.84 12.43 -8.15
N PHE A 88 -8.38 11.21 -7.89
CA PHE A 88 -9.23 10.06 -7.54
C PHE A 88 -9.57 9.93 -6.05
N VAL A 89 -8.73 10.47 -5.16
CA VAL A 89 -8.80 10.18 -3.71
C VAL A 89 -8.96 11.44 -2.85
N GLY A 90 -8.70 12.62 -3.43
CA GLY A 90 -8.65 13.90 -2.73
C GLY A 90 -7.34 14.07 -1.95
N GLY A 91 -6.56 15.10 -2.27
CA GLY A 91 -5.30 15.41 -1.55
C GLY A 91 -4.08 14.66 -2.07
N LYS A 92 -2.92 14.87 -1.41
CA LYS A 92 -1.65 14.21 -1.78
C LYS A 92 -1.75 12.70 -1.49
N ASN A 93 -1.12 11.85 -2.30
CA ASN A 93 -1.03 10.38 -2.09
C ASN A 93 -0.12 10.00 -0.91
N ARG A 94 -0.22 10.74 0.19
CA ARG A 94 0.69 10.68 1.33
C ARG A 94 -0.09 10.83 2.61
N TRP A 95 -0.04 9.81 3.45
CA TRP A 95 -0.80 9.72 4.69
C TRP A 95 0.14 9.48 5.86
N LYS A 96 0.11 10.39 6.84
CA LYS A 96 0.95 10.26 8.04
C LYS A 96 0.50 9.07 8.88
N TYR A 97 1.43 8.29 9.41
CA TYR A 97 1.09 7.15 10.27
C TYR A 97 0.30 7.59 11.51
N SER A 98 0.52 8.80 12.01
CA SER A 98 -0.20 9.36 13.16
C SER A 98 -1.70 9.56 12.92
N THR A 99 -2.17 9.56 11.66
CA THR A 99 -3.60 9.67 11.33
C THR A 99 -4.26 8.32 11.08
N PHE A 100 -3.49 7.22 11.10
CA PHE A 100 -4.03 5.89 10.84
C PHE A 100 -4.90 5.45 12.02
N VAL A 101 -6.14 5.05 11.72
CA VAL A 101 -7.11 4.54 12.69
C VAL A 101 -7.07 3.03 12.77
N ASN A 102 -6.92 2.39 11.61
CA ASN A 102 -6.70 0.95 11.46
C ASN A 102 -6.12 0.67 10.07
N TRP A 103 -5.52 -0.49 9.91
CA TRP A 103 -5.18 -1.05 8.61
C TRP A 103 -5.38 -2.55 8.66
N GLU A 104 -5.60 -3.20 7.52
CA GLU A 104 -5.59 -4.65 7.46
C GLU A 104 -5.01 -5.20 6.16
N LEU A 105 -4.43 -6.39 6.27
CA LEU A 105 -4.02 -7.22 5.14
C LEU A 105 -4.94 -8.44 5.07
N TRP A 106 -5.75 -8.54 4.02
CA TRP A 106 -6.68 -9.65 3.86
C TRP A 106 -6.05 -10.82 3.12
N TRP A 107 -6.35 -12.03 3.60
CA TRP A 107 -5.77 -13.30 3.16
C TRP A 107 -4.25 -13.38 3.36
N PRO A 108 -3.72 -13.31 4.59
CA PRO A 108 -2.27 -13.15 4.84
C PRO A 108 -1.36 -14.21 4.22
N GLN A 109 -1.87 -15.43 3.94
CA GLN A 109 -1.11 -16.47 3.23
C GLN A 109 -0.95 -16.18 1.73
N PHE A 110 -1.92 -15.50 1.13
CA PHE A 110 -1.91 -15.04 -0.25
C PHE A 110 -2.62 -13.69 -0.32
N PRO A 111 -1.94 -12.60 0.08
CA PRO A 111 -2.62 -11.34 0.31
C PRO A 111 -3.09 -10.75 -1.02
N ILE A 112 -4.37 -10.40 -1.07
CA ILE A 112 -5.02 -9.88 -2.29
C ILE A 112 -5.32 -8.40 -2.12
N LEU A 113 -5.67 -7.98 -0.89
CA LEU A 113 -6.12 -6.62 -0.61
C LEU A 113 -5.49 -6.11 0.69
N VAL A 114 -5.03 -4.87 0.65
CA VAL A 114 -4.70 -4.08 1.83
C VAL A 114 -5.70 -2.95 1.93
N TYR A 115 -6.17 -2.68 3.15
CA TYR A 115 -6.90 -1.45 3.43
C TYR A 115 -6.23 -0.67 4.56
N PHE A 116 -6.40 0.64 4.54
CA PHE A 116 -6.17 1.46 5.72
C PHE A 116 -7.24 2.53 5.86
N LYS A 117 -7.56 2.86 7.10
CA LYS A 117 -8.44 3.95 7.49
C LYS A 117 -7.62 5.03 8.16
N GLU A 118 -7.83 6.28 7.77
CA GLU A 118 -7.05 7.44 8.22
C GLU A 118 -7.95 8.64 8.53
N THR A 119 -7.49 9.66 9.25
CA THR A 119 -8.27 10.88 9.61
C THR A 119 -7.69 12.20 9.08
N GLN A 120 -6.61 12.16 8.30
CA GLN A 120 -5.99 13.33 7.67
C GLN A 120 -6.91 13.93 6.60
N THR A 121 -7.59 13.11 5.80
CA THR A 121 -8.44 13.63 4.72
C THR A 121 -9.80 14.05 5.23
N LYS A 122 -10.39 13.29 6.16
CA LYS A 122 -11.69 13.61 6.77
C LYS A 122 -11.74 13.23 8.25
N PRO A 123 -12.33 14.04 9.14
CA PRO A 123 -12.38 13.76 10.59
C PRO A 123 -13.05 12.43 10.97
N GLU A 124 -14.11 12.02 10.27
CA GLU A 124 -14.81 10.75 10.46
C GLU A 124 -14.01 9.52 9.97
N GLY A 125 -12.99 9.80 9.18
CA GLY A 125 -11.98 8.91 8.64
C GLY A 125 -12.29 8.38 7.24
N GLN A 126 -11.29 8.45 6.35
CA GLN A 126 -11.35 7.94 4.99
C GLN A 126 -10.78 6.53 4.91
N ILE A 127 -11.39 5.67 4.09
CA ILE A 127 -10.92 4.30 3.83
C ILE A 127 -10.27 4.26 2.45
N HIS A 128 -9.12 3.60 2.38
CA HIS A 128 -8.39 3.35 1.15
C HIS A 128 -8.21 1.85 0.97
N PHE A 129 -8.39 1.38 -0.28
CA PHE A 129 -8.19 -0.02 -0.67
C PHE A 129 -7.18 -0.10 -1.80
N PHE A 130 -6.25 -1.02 -1.69
CA PHE A 130 -5.27 -1.29 -2.74
C PHE A 130 -5.09 -2.79 -2.95
N PRO A 131 -4.98 -3.25 -4.20
CA PRO A 131 -4.56 -4.62 -4.47
C PRO A 131 -3.14 -4.82 -3.96
N VAL A 132 -2.84 -5.99 -3.41
CA VAL A 132 -1.49 -6.34 -2.96
C VAL A 132 -0.71 -6.87 -4.15
N ILE A 133 -0.17 -5.92 -4.93
CA ILE A 133 0.72 -6.12 -6.08
C ILE A 133 2.20 -5.92 -5.70
N PHE A 134 2.49 -6.03 -4.40
CA PHE A 134 3.83 -5.93 -3.81
C PHE A 134 4.05 -7.09 -2.86
N ASN A 135 5.29 -7.30 -2.43
CA ASN A 135 5.65 -8.33 -1.47
C ASN A 135 4.86 -8.14 -0.17
N GLY A 136 3.85 -9.01 0.03
CA GLY A 136 2.91 -8.90 1.14
C GLY A 136 3.56 -9.03 2.52
N ARG A 137 4.69 -9.73 2.63
CA ARG A 137 5.44 -9.85 3.89
C ARG A 137 6.17 -8.57 4.22
N GLN A 138 6.92 -8.01 3.27
CA GLN A 138 7.57 -6.71 3.44
C GLN A 138 6.56 -5.61 3.75
N LEU A 139 5.41 -5.62 3.05
CA LEU A 139 4.30 -4.70 3.31
C LEU A 139 3.77 -4.85 4.75
N TYR A 140 3.53 -6.07 5.20
CA TYR A 140 3.06 -6.32 6.56
C TYR A 140 4.07 -5.84 7.61
N ASP A 141 5.33 -6.23 7.45
CA ASP A 141 6.40 -5.92 8.41
C ASP A 141 6.58 -4.40 8.56
N VAL A 142 6.64 -3.65 7.45
CA VAL A 142 6.77 -2.19 7.50
C VAL A 142 5.51 -1.50 8.05
N MET A 143 4.31 -2.01 7.74
CA MET A 143 3.07 -1.46 8.29
C MET A 143 3.02 -1.64 9.81
N VAL A 144 3.40 -2.80 10.33
CA VAL A 144 3.51 -3.01 11.79
C VAL A 144 4.57 -2.11 12.40
N GLU A 145 5.74 -2.01 11.76
CA GLU A 145 6.86 -1.22 12.27
C GLU A 145 6.57 0.29 12.31
N ARG A 146 5.80 0.81 11.35
CA ARG A 146 5.59 2.25 11.15
C ARG A 146 4.23 2.75 11.61
N ALA A 147 3.16 1.99 11.36
CA ALA A 147 1.79 2.33 11.73
C ALA A 147 1.29 1.61 12.99
N GLY A 148 2.12 0.71 13.57
CA GLY A 148 1.74 -0.11 14.72
C GLY A 148 0.93 -1.36 14.33
N PRO A 149 0.64 -2.23 15.30
CA PRO A 149 -0.09 -3.47 15.04
C PRO A 149 -1.50 -3.16 14.55
N SER A 150 -1.93 -3.93 13.58
CA SER A 150 -3.31 -3.89 13.10
C SER A 150 -4.27 -4.42 14.18
N LYS A 151 -5.50 -3.92 14.23
CA LYS A 151 -6.48 -4.35 15.26
C LYS A 151 -7.00 -5.78 15.05
N THR A 152 -6.84 -6.34 13.86
CA THR A 152 -7.65 -7.47 13.37
C THR A 152 -6.91 -8.42 12.43
N SER A 153 -5.83 -7.98 11.82
CA SER A 153 -4.92 -8.78 10.98
C SER A 153 -3.53 -8.85 11.61
N GLY A 154 -3.30 -9.87 12.42
CA GLY A 154 -1.98 -10.41 12.68
C GLY A 154 -1.89 -11.80 12.05
N PRO A 155 -0.68 -12.33 11.75
CA PRO A 155 -0.55 -13.76 11.50
C PRO A 155 -1.10 -14.49 12.74
N LYS A 156 -2.07 -15.38 12.52
CA LYS A 156 -2.48 -16.37 13.52
C LYS A 156 -1.53 -17.55 13.46
#